data_AF-A0AAD7LJ76-F1
#
_entry.id   AF-A0AAD7LJ76-F1
#
_cell.length_a   1.000
_cell.length_b   1.000
_cell.length_c   1.000
_cell.angle_alpha   90.00
_cell.angle_beta   90.00
_cell.angle_gamma   90.00
#
_symmetry.space_group_name_H-M   'P 1'
#
loop_
_entity.id
_entity.type
_entity.pdbx_description
1 polymer ?
#
loop_
_entity_poly.entity_id
_entity_poly.type
_entity_poly.pdbx_seq_one_letter_code
_entity_poly.pdbx_strand_id
1 'polypeptide(L)' 'MDSTIALPLVEKDVNQNHPHGQIIRSIRCMMGCNWVIKVRHTYRKGNSVADWLASYALLLENGVGEV' A
#
# COMPACT_ATOMS: atom_id res chain seq x y z
N MET A 1 1.42 5.74 -5.31
CA MET A 1 2.14 4.57 -4.76
C MET A 1 3.55 4.56 -5.29
N ASP A 2 4.56 4.40 -4.44
CA ASP A 2 5.98 4.42 -4.82
C ASP A 2 6.60 3.03 -5.01
N SER A 3 5.88 1.97 -4.63
CA SER A 3 6.28 0.60 -4.91
C SER A 3 5.95 0.22 -6.36
N THR A 4 6.99 -0.07 -7.13
CA THR A 4 6.89 -0.60 -8.50
C THR A 4 6.43 -2.05 -8.55
N ILE A 5 6.54 -2.79 -7.44
CA ILE A 5 6.11 -4.19 -7.33
C ILE A 5 4.65 -4.27 -6.97
N ALA A 6 4.19 -3.48 -6.00
CA ALA A 6 2.83 -3.64 -5.50
C ALA A 6 1.76 -2.93 -6.36
N LEU A 7 2.14 -1.94 -7.19
CA LEU A 7 1.25 -1.38 -8.21
C LEU A 7 0.73 -2.43 -9.23
N PRO A 8 1.58 -3.20 -9.93
CA PRO A 8 1.10 -4.22 -10.87
C PRO A 8 0.35 -5.35 -10.16
N LEU A 9 0.66 -5.64 -8.90
CA LEU A 9 -0.08 -6.66 -8.13
C LEU A 9 -1.53 -6.24 -7.86
N VAL A 10 -1.84 -4.95 -7.69
CA VAL A 10 -3.21 -4.50 -7.46
C VAL A 10 -3.97 -4.25 -8.77
N GLU A 11 -3.28 -3.85 -9.84
CA GLU A 11 -3.89 -3.54 -11.15
C GLU A 11 -4.11 -4.75 -12.06
N LYS A 12 -3.19 -5.74 -12.04
CA LYS A 12 -3.24 -6.90 -12.95
C LYS A 12 -3.67 -8.14 -12.21
N ASP A 13 -4.28 -9.11 -12.88
CA ASP A 13 -4.61 -10.38 -12.23
C ASP A 13 -3.36 -11.10 -11.71
N VAL A 14 -3.40 -11.56 -10.46
CA VAL A 14 -2.27 -12.21 -9.78
C VAL A 14 -2.66 -13.65 -9.48
N ASN A 15 -1.67 -14.55 -9.54
CA ASN A 15 -1.83 -15.95 -9.16
C ASN A 15 -2.47 -16.07 -7.77
N GLN A 16 -3.51 -16.91 -7.65
CA GLN A 16 -4.25 -17.13 -6.41
C GLN A 16 -3.37 -17.68 -5.27
N ASN A 17 -2.22 -18.28 -5.59
CA ASN A 17 -1.26 -18.81 -4.62
C ASN A 17 -0.17 -17.79 -4.21
N HIS A 18 -0.34 -16.50 -4.51
CA HIS A 18 0.61 -15.48 -4.09
C HIS A 18 0.63 -15.35 -2.55
N PRO A 19 1.80 -15.23 -1.89
CA PRO A 19 1.90 -15.12 -0.43
C PRO A 19 1.05 -14.02 0.19
N HIS A 20 0.78 -12.96 -0.58
CA HIS A 20 -0.06 -11.81 -0.18
C HIS A 20 -1.43 -11.77 -0.87
N GLY A 21 -1.91 -12.89 -1.41
CA GLY A 21 -3.14 -12.96 -2.23
C GLY A 21 -4.38 -12.42 -1.51
N GLN A 22 -4.52 -12.67 -0.21
CA GLN A 22 -5.60 -12.14 0.64
C GLN A 22 -5.64 -10.60 0.64
N ILE A 23 -4.51 -9.96 0.91
CA ILE A 23 -4.40 -8.49 0.95
C ILE A 23 -4.67 -7.89 -0.44
N ILE A 24 -4.09 -8.47 -1.49
CA ILE A 24 -4.30 -8.02 -2.88
C ILE A 24 -5.79 -8.06 -3.23
N ARG A 25 -6.47 -9.15 -2.90
CA ARG A 25 -7.91 -9.32 -3.17
C ARG A 25 -8.75 -8.31 -2.38
N SER A 26 -8.41 -8.04 -1.12
CA SER A 26 -9.10 -7.03 -0.31
C SER A 26 -8.94 -5.62 -0.90
N ILE A 27 -7.73 -5.26 -1.34
CA ILE A 27 -7.47 -3.98 -2.02
C ILE A 27 -8.34 -3.86 -3.27
N ARG A 28 -8.39 -4.89 -4.11
CA ARG A 28 -9.22 -4.88 -5.33
C ARG A 28 -10.71 -4.82 -5.03
N CYS A 29 -11.17 -5.51 -3.99
CA CYS A 29 -12.56 -5.44 -3.55
C CYS A 29 -12.94 -3.99 -3.19
N MET A 30 -12.10 -3.30 -2.42
CA MET A 30 -12.28 -1.88 -2.10
C MET A 30 -12.20 -1.00 -3.35
N MET A 31 -11.32 -1.32 -4.29
CA MET A 31 -11.22 -0.59 -5.55
C MET A 31 -12.44 -0.74 -6.46
N GLY A 32 -13.18 -1.85 -6.33
CA GLY A 32 -14.40 -2.14 -7.08
C GLY A 32 -15.68 -1.56 -6.46
N CYS A 33 -15.58 -0.86 -5.32
CA CYS A 33 -16.71 -0.15 -4.74
C CYS A 33 -17.16 1.03 -5.63
N ASN A 34 -18.23 1.72 -5.24
CA ASN A 34 -18.85 2.82 -5.99
C ASN A 34 -18.03 4.13 -5.97
N TRP A 35 -16.70 4.05 -6.10
CA TRP A 35 -15.77 5.16 -6.02
C TRP A 35 -15.09 5.37 -7.37
N VAL A 36 -14.71 6.60 -7.68
CA VAL A 36 -13.84 6.88 -8.84
C VAL A 36 -12.39 6.83 -8.38
N ILE A 37 -11.68 5.74 -8.70
CA ILE A 37 -10.32 5.49 -8.21
C ILE A 37 -9.34 5.43 -9.38
N LYS A 38 -8.15 6.01 -9.18
CA LYS A 38 -7.01 5.81 -10.07
C LYS A 38 -5.74 5.60 -9.25
N VAL A 39 -5.11 4.44 -9.43
CA VAL A 39 -3.80 4.17 -8.82
C VAL A 39 -2.73 4.66 -9.79
N ARG A 40 -1.69 5.31 -9.27
CA ARG A 40 -0.55 5.79 -10.07
C ARG A 40 0.75 5.58 -9.32
N HIS A 41 1.80 5.32 -10.09
CA HIS A 41 3.15 5.39 -9.60
C HIS A 41 3.52 6.84 -9.22
N THR A 42 4.26 7.02 -8.13
CA THR A 42 4.93 8.28 -7.77
C THR A 42 6.32 7.96 -7.22
N TYR A 43 7.26 8.90 -7.25
CA TYR A 43 8.56 8.68 -6.63
C TYR A 43 8.43 8.65 -5.10
N ARG A 44 9.31 7.91 -4.42
CA ARG A 44 9.34 7.85 -2.94
C ARG A 44 9.41 9.23 -2.29
N LYS A 45 10.19 10.16 -2.87
CA LYS A 45 10.25 11.57 -2.41
C LYS A 45 8.88 12.26 -2.47
N GLY A 46 8.06 11.94 -3.47
CA GLY A 46 6.69 12.44 -3.60
C GLY A 46 5.69 11.70 -2.70
N ASN A 47 6.06 10.55 -2.13
CA ASN A 47 5.28 9.79 -1.17
C ASN A 47 5.83 9.92 0.28
N SER A 48 6.67 10.94 0.53
CA SER A 48 7.44 11.06 1.78
C SER A 48 6.56 11.15 3.03
N VAL A 49 5.41 11.81 2.95
CA VAL A 49 4.47 11.93 4.07
C VAL A 49 3.90 10.56 4.46
N ALA A 50 3.54 9.73 3.48
CA ALA A 50 3.03 8.38 3.75
C ALA A 50 4.14 7.45 4.28
N ASP A 51 5.36 7.55 3.74
CA ASP A 51 6.54 6.82 4.21
C ASP A 51 6.88 7.20 5.66
N TRP A 52 6.79 8.48 6.00
CA TRP A 52 6.98 8.98 7.36
C TRP A 52 5.90 8.48 8.32
N LEU A 53 4.62 8.56 7.93
CA LEU A 53 3.51 8.07 8.76
C LEU A 53 3.63 6.58 9.05
N ALA A 54 3.97 5.76 8.04
CA ALA A 54 4.19 4.33 8.22
C ALA A 54 5.37 4.07 9.17
N SER A 55 6.47 4.80 9.00
CA SER A 55 7.65 4.67 9.87
C SER A 55 7.36 5.11 11.31
N TYR A 56 6.59 6.19 11.48
CA TYR A 56 6.18 6.70 12.79
C TYR A 56 5.27 5.72 13.53
N ALA A 57 4.30 5.11 12.82
CA ALA A 57 3.45 4.08 13.41
C ALA A 57 4.27 2.89 13.95
N LEU A 58 5.30 2.46 13.22
CA LEU A 58 6.22 1.42 13.69
C LEU A 58 7.02 1.84 14.93
N LEU A 59 7.42 3.11 15.02
CA LEU A 59 8.11 3.62 16.22
C LEU A 59 7.21 3.60 17.46
N LEU A 60 5.94 3.96 17.29
CA LEU A 60 4.94 3.89 18.36
C LEU A 60 4.68 2.44 18.80
N GLU A 61 4.56 1.52 17.85
CA GLU A 61 4.37 0.09 18.15
C GLU A 61 5.58 -0.51 18.88
N ASN A 62 6.78 -0.04 18.56
CA ASN A 62 8.03 -0.47 19.18
C ASN A 62 8.34 0.26 20.51
N GLY A 63 7.45 1.12 21.01
CA GLY A 63 7.59 1.77 22.32
C GLY A 63 8.65 2.88 22.40
N VAL A 64 9.19 3.36 21.28
CA VAL A 64 10.18 4.46 21.24
C VAL A 64 9.46 5.78 20.97
N GLY A 65 8.49 6.08 21.85
CA GLY A 65 7.52 7.16 21.67
C GLY A 65 7.66 8.34 22.63
N GLU A 66 8.85 8.62 23.16
CA GLU A 66 9.12 9.87 23.87
C GLU A 66 10.11 10.73 23.06
N VAL A 67 9.60 11.86 22.57
CA VAL A 67 10.36 13.01 22.07
C VAL A 67 10.25 14.14 23.09
#